data_AF-A0A821D9W6-F1
#
_entry.id   AF-A0A821D9W6-F1
#
_cell.length_a   1.000
_cell.length_b   1.000
_cell.length_c   1.000
_cell.angle_alpha   90.00
_cell.angle_beta   90.00
_cell.angle_gamma   90.00
#
_symmetry.space_group_name_H-M   'P 1'
#
loop_
_entity.id
_entity.type
_entity.pdbx_description
1 polymer ?
#
loop_
_entity_poly.entity_id
_entity_poly.type
_entity_poly.pdbx_seq_one_letter_code
_entity_poly.pdbx_strand_id
1 'polypeptide(L)'
;FFSQNGYIEYSLVRNLGVNDPEGQTKSVLKDRNQILFSTSGCIDLLKFLPQLEMNIESGLVSNEYVDVTTLMPNSFNDNDIEKLFKSETSIKELVKSLGGEFMSNTFIIGKELQE
;
A
#
# COMPACT_ATOMS: atom_id res chain seq x y z
N PHE A 1 -13.02 11.33 4.94
CA PHE A 1 -11.87 10.42 5.14
C PHE A 1 -11.53 9.64 3.88
N PHE A 2 -12.27 8.60 3.47
CA PHE A 2 -11.88 7.74 2.34
C PHE A 2 -11.60 8.50 1.03
N SER A 3 -12.47 9.45 0.65
CA SER A 3 -12.25 10.27 -0.54
C SER A 3 -10.99 11.15 -0.49
N GLN A 4 -10.48 11.47 0.70
CA GLN A 4 -9.28 12.29 0.88
C GLN A 4 -8.01 11.43 0.98
N ASN A 5 -8.05 10.37 1.78
CA ASN A 5 -6.86 9.57 2.10
C ASN A 5 -6.68 8.34 1.19
N GLY A 6 -7.73 7.92 0.48
CA GLY A 6 -7.67 6.75 -0.39
C GLY A 6 -7.62 5.41 0.35
N TYR A 7 -7.91 5.35 1.66
CA TYR A 7 -7.99 4.09 2.39
C TYR A 7 -8.99 4.14 3.56
N ILE A 8 -9.36 2.96 4.05
CA ILE A 8 -10.12 2.75 5.30
C ILE A 8 -9.40 1.68 6.11
N GLU A 9 -9.20 1.93 7.39
CA GLU A 9 -8.71 0.94 8.36
C GLU A 9 -9.90 0.35 9.13
N TYR A 10 -10.03 -0.97 9.12
CA TYR A 10 -11.16 -1.64 9.76
C TYR A 10 -11.12 -1.57 11.28
N SER A 11 -9.93 -1.42 11.88
CA SER A 11 -9.78 -1.12 13.31
C SER A 11 -10.51 0.19 13.68
N LEU A 12 -10.33 1.25 12.90
CA LEU A 12 -10.98 2.55 13.11
C LEU A 12 -12.50 2.44 12.92
N VAL A 13 -12.95 1.72 11.89
CA VAL A 13 -14.39 1.52 11.66
C VAL A 13 -15.04 0.72 12.80
N ARG A 14 -14.37 -0.31 13.34
CA ARG A 14 -14.83 -1.03 14.54
C ARG A 14 -14.93 -0.12 15.76
N ASN A 15 -13.96 0.77 15.95
CA ASN A 15 -13.97 1.74 17.05
C ASN A 15 -15.15 2.72 16.97
N LEU A 16 -15.76 2.90 15.79
CA LEU A 16 -16.99 3.67 15.60
C LEU A 16 -18.27 2.86 15.88
N GLY A 17 -18.16 1.61 16.33
CA GLY A 17 -19.29 0.75 16.69
C GLY A 17 -19.83 -0.12 15.55
N VAL A 18 -19.10 -0.24 14.44
CA VAL A 18 -19.49 -1.11 13.32
C VAL A 18 -19.02 -2.55 13.58
N ASN A 19 -19.98 -3.48 13.62
CA ASN A 19 -19.71 -4.91 13.89
C ASN A 19 -18.96 -5.62 12.74
N ASP A 20 -19.39 -5.38 11.50
CA ASP A 20 -18.77 -5.96 10.30
C ASP A 20 -18.22 -4.83 9.39
N PRO A 21 -17.03 -4.31 9.70
CA PRO A 21 -16.45 -3.19 8.95
C PRO A 21 -16.16 -3.58 7.50
N GLU A 22 -15.75 -4.83 7.25
CA GLU A 22 -15.39 -5.29 5.90
C GLU A 22 -16.63 -5.40 5.03
N GLY A 23 -17.68 -6.09 5.49
CA GLY A 23 -18.91 -6.23 4.74
C GLY A 23 -19.61 -4.90 4.51
N GLN A 24 -19.65 -4.02 5.52
CA GLN A 24 -20.20 -2.67 5.33
C GLN A 24 -19.39 -1.86 4.33
N THR A 25 -18.07 -1.89 4.40
CA THR A 25 -17.22 -1.14 3.46
C THR A 25 -17.39 -1.66 2.03
N LYS A 26 -17.43 -2.99 1.84
CA LYS A 26 -17.71 -3.62 0.53
C LYS A 26 -19.09 -3.23 -0.01
N SER A 27 -20.11 -3.17 0.85
CA SER A 27 -21.46 -2.76 0.47
C SER A 27 -21.51 -1.30 0.00
N VAL A 28 -20.85 -0.40 0.74
CA VAL A 28 -20.79 1.05 0.43
C VAL A 28 -19.95 1.33 -0.82
N LEU A 29 -18.87 0.57 -1.03
CA LEU A 29 -17.92 0.77 -2.13
C LEU A 29 -18.16 -0.15 -3.33
N LYS A 30 -19.29 -0.87 -3.37
CA LYS A 30 -19.60 -1.88 -4.40
C LYS A 30 -19.51 -1.37 -5.85
N ASP A 31 -19.82 -0.09 -6.07
CA ASP A 31 -19.83 0.55 -7.39
C ASP A 31 -18.49 1.24 -7.71
N ARG A 32 -17.52 1.18 -6.78
CA ARG A 32 -16.17 1.70 -7.01
C ARG A 32 -15.28 0.60 -7.58
N ASN A 33 -14.65 0.93 -8.69
CA ASN A 33 -13.62 0.09 -9.28
C ASN A 33 -12.27 0.33 -8.60
N GLN A 34 -11.36 -0.64 -8.71
CA GLN A 34 -9.97 -0.53 -8.23
C GLN A 34 -9.83 -0.30 -6.71
N ILE A 35 -10.73 -0.91 -5.93
CA ILE A 35 -10.57 -1.00 -4.48
C ILE A 35 -9.89 -2.33 -4.14
N LEU A 36 -8.72 -2.27 -3.51
CA LEU A 36 -8.09 -3.45 -2.93
C LEU A 36 -8.61 -3.65 -1.52
N PHE A 37 -9.34 -4.75 -1.31
CA PHE A 37 -9.80 -5.17 0.02
C PHE A 37 -8.81 -6.13 0.64
N SER A 38 -8.37 -5.85 1.87
CA SER A 38 -7.42 -6.65 2.64
C SER A 38 -7.95 -6.89 4.06
N THR A 39 -7.22 -7.65 4.88
CA THR A 39 -7.70 -8.05 6.21
C THR A 39 -7.78 -6.86 7.18
N SER A 40 -6.87 -5.91 7.03
CA SER A 40 -6.77 -4.74 7.90
C SER A 40 -7.62 -3.56 7.44
N GLY A 41 -8.09 -3.56 6.20
CA GLY A 41 -8.74 -2.41 5.60
C GLY A 41 -8.91 -2.52 4.08
N CYS A 42 -9.16 -1.39 3.42
CA CYS A 42 -9.17 -1.32 1.97
C CYS A 42 -8.47 -0.06 1.45
N ILE A 43 -7.97 -0.12 0.21
CA ILE A 43 -7.25 0.94 -0.46
C ILE A 43 -7.91 1.26 -1.81
N ASP A 44 -8.12 2.53 -2.11
CA ASP A 44 -8.41 3.09 -3.42
C ASP A 44 -7.10 3.17 -4.21
N LEU A 45 -6.87 2.17 -5.07
CA LEU A 45 -5.59 2.01 -5.77
C LEU A 45 -5.26 3.20 -6.67
N LEU A 46 -6.27 3.83 -7.28
CA LEU A 46 -6.08 5.01 -8.13
C LEU A 46 -5.51 6.20 -7.36
N LYS A 47 -5.79 6.29 -6.06
CA LYS A 47 -5.30 7.38 -5.21
C LYS A 47 -4.02 7.03 -4.49
N PHE A 48 -3.90 5.79 -4.05
CA PHE A 48 -2.82 5.37 -3.18
C PHE A 48 -1.55 4.99 -3.96
N LEU A 49 -1.69 4.27 -5.08
CA LEU A 49 -0.53 3.79 -5.84
C LEU A 49 0.39 4.92 -6.34
N PRO A 50 -0.11 6.02 -6.95
CA PRO A 50 0.79 7.06 -7.46
C PRO A 50 1.64 7.71 -6.36
N GLN A 51 1.06 7.89 -5.17
CA GLN A 51 1.78 8.44 -4.03
C GLN A 51 2.82 7.45 -3.48
N LEU A 52 2.47 6.17 -3.42
CA LEU A 52 3.39 5.12 -2.99
C LEU A 52 4.57 4.98 -3.95
N GLU A 53 4.29 4.94 -5.26
CA GLU A 53 5.30 4.87 -6.32
C GLU A 53 6.25 6.07 -6.26
N MET A 54 5.72 7.29 -6.13
CA MET A 54 6.54 8.50 -6.02
C MET A 54 7.47 8.47 -4.80
N ASN A 55 6.99 7.98 -3.65
CA ASN A 55 7.81 7.87 -2.43
C ASN A 55 8.91 6.81 -2.58
N ILE A 56 8.59 5.67 -3.20
CA ILE A 56 9.57 4.61 -3.49
C ILE A 56 10.63 5.12 -4.47
N GLU A 57 10.21 5.75 -5.57
CA GLU A 57 11.09 6.34 -6.56
C GLU A 57 12.05 7.36 -5.93
N SER A 58 11.52 8.28 -5.11
CA SER A 58 12.34 9.28 -4.44
C SER A 58 13.39 8.64 -3.53
N GLY A 59 13.03 7.62 -2.74
CA GLY A 59 13.99 6.94 -1.85
C GLY A 59 15.09 6.21 -2.61
N LEU A 60 14.73 5.53 -3.71
CA LEU A 60 15.71 4.82 -4.54
C LEU A 60 16.64 5.77 -5.30
N VAL A 61 16.12 6.89 -5.82
CA VAL A 61 16.94 7.92 -6.49
C VAL A 61 17.90 8.61 -5.52
N SER A 62 17.52 8.72 -4.25
CA SER A 62 18.38 9.23 -3.18
C SER A 62 19.40 8.20 -2.65
N ASN A 63 19.49 7.01 -3.26
CA ASN A 63 20.33 5.89 -2.80
C ASN A 63 20.08 5.49 -1.34
N GLU A 64 18.85 5.62 -0.89
CA GLU A 64 18.40 5.17 0.42
C GLU A 64 17.69 3.81 0.32
N TYR A 65 17.43 3.21 1.49
CA TYR A 65 16.47 2.13 1.58
C TYR A 65 15.06 2.69 1.76
N VAL A 66 14.06 1.94 1.33
CA VAL A 66 12.65 2.28 1.52
C VAL A 66 12.00 1.19 2.38
N ASP A 67 11.55 1.58 3.56
CA ASP A 67 10.66 0.78 4.38
C ASP A 67 9.21 1.11 4.04
N VAL A 68 8.58 0.23 3.26
CA VAL A 68 7.20 0.36 2.77
C VAL A 68 6.20 0.41 3.92
N THR A 69 6.50 -0.20 5.09
CA THR A 69 5.57 -0.14 6.23
C THR A 69 5.34 1.29 6.70
N THR A 70 6.32 2.17 6.54
CA THR A 70 6.22 3.60 6.89
C THR A 70 5.36 4.42 5.93
N LEU A 71 5.08 3.87 4.74
CA LEU A 71 4.27 4.48 3.70
C LEU A 71 2.83 3.96 3.69
N MET A 72 2.55 2.94 4.50
CA MET A 72 1.24 2.29 4.59
C MET A 72 0.39 2.89 5.71
N PRO A 73 -0.95 2.75 5.65
CA PRO A 73 -1.78 3.09 6.80
C PRO A 73 -1.45 2.18 8.00
N ASN A 74 -1.51 2.74 9.20
CA ASN A 74 -0.97 2.10 10.42
C ASN A 74 -1.49 0.68 10.71
N SER A 75 -2.74 0.38 10.37
CA SER A 75 -3.30 -0.96 10.61
C SER A 75 -2.84 -2.01 9.60
N PHE A 76 -2.25 -1.61 8.47
CA PHE A 76 -1.84 -2.53 7.41
C PHE A 76 -0.52 -3.19 7.79
N ASN A 77 -0.48 -4.51 7.65
CA ASN A 77 0.68 -5.33 7.96
C ASN A 77 1.33 -5.90 6.70
N ASP A 78 2.42 -6.64 6.89
CA ASP A 78 3.21 -7.26 5.83
C ASP A 78 2.36 -8.12 4.86
N ASN A 79 1.32 -8.80 5.34
CA ASN A 79 0.44 -9.59 4.46
C ASN A 79 -0.43 -8.69 3.57
N ASP A 80 -0.87 -7.54 4.08
CA ASP A 80 -1.64 -6.58 3.29
C ASP A 80 -0.73 -5.92 2.23
N ILE A 81 0.53 -5.65 2.56
CA ILE A 81 1.56 -5.14 1.63
C ILE A 81 1.89 -6.18 0.56
N GLU A 82 2.11 -7.44 0.95
CA GLU A 82 2.34 -8.53 0.02
C GLU A 82 1.16 -8.69 -0.94
N LYS A 83 -0.07 -8.56 -0.43
CA LYS A 83 -1.27 -8.59 -1.26
C LYS A 83 -1.31 -7.45 -2.27
N LEU A 84 -0.95 -6.23 -1.86
CA LEU A 84 -0.84 -5.07 -2.75
C LEU A 84 0.16 -5.31 -3.88
N PHE A 85 1.36 -5.80 -3.56
CA PHE A 85 2.40 -6.08 -4.57
C PHE A 85 2.11 -7.31 -5.45
N LYS A 86 1.14 -8.14 -5.05
CA LYS A 86 0.61 -9.23 -5.88
C LYS A 86 -0.49 -8.75 -6.82
N SER A 87 -1.33 -7.80 -6.40
CA SER A 87 -2.38 -7.23 -7.26
C SER A 87 -1.83 -6.23 -8.26
N GLU A 88 -0.80 -5.46 -7.89
CA GLU A 88 -0.27 -4.35 -8.68
C GLU A 88 1.21 -4.57 -8.99
N THR A 89 1.54 -4.81 -10.26
CA THR A 89 2.92 -5.10 -10.70
C THR A 89 3.74 -3.84 -10.97
N SER A 90 3.10 -2.68 -11.10
CA SER A 90 3.75 -1.40 -11.43
C SER A 90 4.87 -1.05 -10.46
N ILE A 91 4.68 -1.32 -9.16
CA ILE A 91 5.69 -1.07 -8.13
C ILE A 91 6.93 -1.95 -8.36
N LYS A 92 6.75 -3.22 -8.74
CA LYS A 92 7.89 -4.12 -9.04
C LYS A 92 8.62 -3.69 -10.30
N GLU A 93 7.88 -3.25 -11.31
CA GLU A 93 8.43 -2.73 -12.56
C GLU A 93 9.23 -1.43 -12.32
N LEU A 94 8.72 -0.53 -11.48
CA LEU A 94 9.39 0.69 -11.04
C LEU A 94 10.69 0.39 -10.29
N VAL A 95 10.63 -0.46 -9.26
CA VAL A 95 11.83 -0.83 -8.49
C VAL A 95 12.90 -1.42 -9.40
N LYS A 96 12.51 -2.30 -10.33
CA LYS A 96 13.42 -2.90 -11.31
C LYS A 96 14.00 -1.86 -12.29
N SER A 97 13.20 -0.91 -12.76
CA SER A 97 13.66 0.11 -13.71
C SER A 97 14.67 1.07 -13.09
N LEU A 98 14.58 1.30 -11.78
CA LEU A 98 15.52 2.09 -10.98
C LEU A 98 16.72 1.28 -10.47
N GLY A 99 16.80 -0.02 -10.81
CA GLY A 99 17.88 -0.90 -10.36
C GLY A 99 17.83 -1.26 -8.86
N GLY A 100 16.69 -1.03 -8.20
CA GLY A 100 16.48 -1.45 -6.82
C GLY A 100 16.12 -2.93 -6.72
N GLU A 101 16.19 -3.45 -5.50
CA GLU A 101 15.84 -4.84 -5.17
C GLU A 101 14.98 -4.89 -3.90
N PHE A 102 14.03 -5.82 -3.87
CA PHE A 102 13.26 -6.14 -2.67
C PHE A 102 14.09 -7.08 -1.78
N MET A 103 14.49 -6.61 -0.60
CA MET A 103 15.09 -7.46 0.44
C MET A 103 14.02 -8.29 1.16
N SER A 104 12.80 -7.75 1.23
CA SER A 104 11.62 -8.40 1.78
C SER A 104 10.37 -7.82 1.10
N ASN A 105 9.17 -8.29 1.48
CA ASN A 105 7.92 -7.69 1.01
C ASN A 105 7.73 -6.24 1.48
N THR A 106 8.52 -5.77 2.43
CA THR A 106 8.37 -4.45 3.05
C THR A 106 9.60 -3.56 2.94
N PHE A 107 10.72 -4.09 2.45
CA PHE A 107 11.99 -3.36 2.43
C PHE A 107 12.64 -3.43 1.04
N ILE A 108 12.95 -2.26 0.49
CA ILE A 108 13.52 -2.08 -0.84
C ILE A 108 14.85 -1.36 -0.70
N ILE A 109 15.88 -1.80 -1.42
CA ILE A 109 17.20 -1.16 -1.41
C ILE A 109 17.57 -0.67 -2.81
N GLY A 110 18.18 0.52 -2.87
CA GLY A 110 18.78 1.05 -4.10
C GLY A 110 20.04 0.30 -4.52
N LYS A 111 20.40 0.43 -5.79
CA LYS A 111 21.54 -0.26 -6.41
C LYS A 111 22.87 -0.01 -5.69
N GLU A 112 23.13 1.23 -5.29
CA GLU A 112 24.41 1.61 -4.66
C GLU A 112 24.59 1.02 -3.25
N LEU A 113 23.51 0.61 -2.58
CA LEU A 113 23.56 -0.03 -1.27
C LEU A 113 23.78 -1.56 -1.36
N GLN A 114 23.87 -2.11 -2.58
CA GLN A 114 24.07 -3.55 -2.83
C GLN A 114 25.56 -3.92 -3.01
N GLU A 115 26.43 -2.93 -3.24
CA GLU A 115 27.89 -3.08 -3.42
C GLU A 115 28.65 -2.96 -2.08
#